data_AF-A0AAD8E3E9-F1
#
_entry.id   AF-A0AAD8E3E9-F1
#
_cell.length_a   1.000
_cell.length_b   1.000
_cell.length_c   1.000
_cell.angle_alpha   90.00
_cell.angle_beta   90.00
_cell.angle_gamma   90.00
#
_symmetry.space_group_name_H-M   'P 1'
#
loop_
_entity.id
_entity.type
_entity.pdbx_description
1 polymer ?
#
loop_
_entity_poly.entity_id
_entity_poly.type
_entity_poly.pdbx_seq_one_letter_code
_entity_poly.pdbx_strand_id
1 'polypeptide(L)'
;MGRGRRNRNKDRNFAQKRRAKENKWDEKAPRKHYEDIVRENAEFEKYYKLQKICPDEEWTAFMTSIRKNLPTAFRITGSKSESRALLGIVKGKFFKDCLLNPTQPADGENMKNDEDGEEWQEPICLPWYPDELAWQLQLTRKVIRRSAAYFRLHNFIISEKKCRGYI
;
A
#
# COMPACT_ATOMS: atom_id res chain seq x y z
N MET A 1 41.15 -66.12 7.60
CA MET A 1 40.35 -65.67 8.76
C MET A 1 39.71 -64.32 8.45
N GLY A 2 38.39 -64.25 8.45
CA GLY A 2 37.60 -63.10 7.96
C GLY A 2 37.59 -61.90 8.92
N ARG A 3 37.75 -60.69 8.38
CA ARG A 3 37.60 -59.43 9.13
C ARG A 3 36.16 -58.94 9.00
N GLY A 4 35.41 -59.00 10.10
CA GLY A 4 34.01 -58.57 10.19
C GLY A 4 33.82 -57.10 9.82
N ARG A 5 32.88 -56.84 8.89
CA ARG A 5 32.38 -55.51 8.57
C ARG A 5 31.55 -55.00 9.75
N ARG A 6 32.03 -53.97 10.45
CA ARG A 6 31.23 -53.23 11.44
C ARG A 6 30.09 -52.50 10.73
N ASN A 7 28.87 -52.84 11.13
CA ASN A 7 27.63 -52.15 10.79
C ASN A 7 27.76 -50.64 11.04
N ARG A 8 27.77 -49.83 9.98
CA ARG A 8 27.44 -48.40 10.08
C ARG A 8 25.92 -48.29 10.07
N ASN A 9 25.36 -48.07 11.25
CA ASN A 9 23.93 -47.78 11.45
C ASN A 9 23.47 -46.73 10.43
N LYS A 10 22.61 -47.16 9.51
CA LYS A 10 22.18 -46.40 8.33
C LYS A 10 20.72 -45.98 8.47
N ASP A 11 20.29 -45.57 9.66
CA ASP A 11 18.89 -45.17 9.88
C ASP A 11 18.79 -43.80 10.54
N ARG A 12 19.16 -42.75 9.80
CA ARG A 12 18.40 -41.50 9.92
C ARG A 12 17.23 -41.61 8.97
N ASN A 13 16.09 -41.99 9.52
CA ASN A 13 14.85 -42.23 8.83
C ASN A 13 14.54 -41.02 7.90
N PHE A 14 14.17 -41.27 6.65
CA PHE A 14 13.95 -40.21 5.65
C PHE A 14 12.91 -39.16 6.12
N ALA A 15 11.98 -39.60 6.97
CA ALA A 15 11.01 -38.78 7.69
C ALA A 15 11.66 -37.74 8.63
N GLN A 16 12.76 -38.09 9.30
CA GLN A 16 13.48 -37.19 10.21
C GLN A 16 14.25 -36.10 9.43
N LYS A 17 14.77 -36.44 8.24
CA LYS A 17 15.34 -35.45 7.30
C LYS A 17 14.29 -34.51 6.72
N ARG A 18 13.05 -34.99 6.48
CA ARG A 18 11.94 -34.13 6.03
C ARG A 18 11.50 -33.16 7.14
N ARG A 19 11.30 -33.64 8.37
CA ARG A 19 10.95 -32.78 9.52
C ARG A 19 12.03 -31.74 9.83
N ALA A 20 13.31 -32.11 9.74
CA ALA A 20 14.41 -31.15 9.90
C ALA A 20 14.51 -30.11 8.76
N LYS A 21 13.95 -30.41 7.58
CA LYS A 21 13.89 -29.48 6.43
C LYS A 21 12.64 -28.60 6.48
N GLU A 22 11.56 -29.09 7.07
CA GLU A 22 10.30 -28.38 7.29
C GLU A 22 10.48 -27.27 8.33
N ASN A 23 11.19 -27.55 9.44
CA ASN A 23 11.57 -26.55 10.45
C ASN A 23 12.58 -25.50 9.97
N LYS A 24 13.09 -25.60 8.73
CA LYS A 24 14.06 -24.66 8.16
C LYS A 24 13.42 -23.56 7.31
N TRP A 25 12.10 -23.61 7.12
CA TRP A 25 11.35 -22.59 6.39
C TRP A 25 11.01 -21.35 7.23
N ASP A 26 11.12 -21.44 8.56
CA ASP A 26 10.83 -20.34 9.49
C ASP A 26 12.03 -19.41 9.74
N GLU A 27 13.24 -19.76 9.28
CA GLU A 27 14.41 -18.87 9.32
C GLU A 27 14.57 -18.06 8.01
N LYS A 28 13.46 -17.67 7.37
CA LYS A 28 13.54 -16.61 6.36
C LYS A 28 13.95 -15.34 7.09
N ALA A 29 15.14 -14.83 6.74
CA ALA A 29 15.73 -13.62 7.27
C ALA A 29 14.67 -12.55 7.61
N PRO A 30 14.76 -11.90 8.79
CA PRO A 30 13.79 -10.88 9.19
C PRO A 30 13.66 -9.88 8.04
N ARG A 31 12.41 -9.62 7.62
CA ARG A 31 12.12 -8.69 6.54
C ARG A 31 12.72 -7.34 6.94
N LYS A 32 13.87 -6.99 6.36
CA LYS A 32 14.50 -5.69 6.61
C LYS A 32 13.53 -4.61 6.17
N HIS A 33 13.29 -3.64 7.05
CA HIS A 33 12.58 -2.42 6.68
C HIS A 33 13.36 -1.76 5.54
N TYR A 34 12.66 -1.24 4.53
CA TYR A 34 13.32 -0.44 3.50
C TYR A 34 13.85 0.83 4.15
N GLU A 35 15.07 1.23 3.81
CA GLU A 35 15.64 2.52 4.22
C GLU A 35 14.76 3.67 3.72
N ASP A 36 14.77 4.78 4.45
CA ASP A 36 14.01 5.96 4.07
C ASP A 36 14.52 6.53 2.75
N ILE A 37 13.57 6.82 1.85
CA ILE A 37 13.90 7.33 0.52
C ILE A 37 14.32 8.78 0.67
N VAL A 38 15.61 9.07 0.41
CA VAL A 38 16.11 10.45 0.32
C VAL A 38 15.47 11.12 -0.89
N ARG A 39 14.58 12.10 -0.63
CA ARG A 39 13.82 12.83 -1.68
C ARG A 39 14.58 14.04 -2.24
N GLU A 40 15.85 14.20 -1.87
CA GLU A 40 16.69 15.33 -2.25
C GLU A 40 17.83 14.87 -3.15
N ASN A 41 18.01 15.55 -4.28
CA ASN A 41 19.12 15.31 -5.19
C ASN A 41 19.57 16.63 -5.82
N ALA A 42 20.80 17.06 -5.50
CA ALA A 42 21.37 18.31 -5.97
C ALA A 42 21.60 18.34 -7.49
N GLU A 43 21.94 17.21 -8.10
CA GLU A 43 22.14 17.11 -9.56
C GLU A 43 20.81 17.24 -10.30
N PHE A 44 19.75 16.62 -9.76
CA PHE A 44 18.39 16.74 -10.27
C PHE A 44 17.93 18.20 -10.28
N GLU A 45 18.09 18.89 -9.15
CA GLU A 45 17.68 20.30 -9.03
C GLU A 45 18.44 21.21 -9.99
N LYS A 46 19.76 21.02 -10.09
CA LYS A 46 20.59 21.81 -11.00
C LYS A 46 20.19 21.58 -12.46
N TYR A 47 19.95 20.34 -12.86
CA TYR A 47 19.58 19.98 -14.22
C TYR A 47 18.24 20.63 -14.63
N TYR A 48 17.20 20.47 -13.82
CA TYR A 48 15.87 20.99 -14.15
C TYR A 48 15.77 22.51 -13.99
N LYS A 49 16.56 23.12 -13.10
CA LYS A 49 16.66 24.58 -12.99
C LYS A 49 17.28 25.22 -14.24
N LEU A 50 18.29 24.57 -14.85
CA LEU A 50 18.90 25.03 -16.10
C LEU A 50 17.92 25.00 -17.29
N GLN A 51 16.95 24.09 -17.26
CA GLN A 51 15.92 23.98 -18.32
C GLN A 51 14.86 25.08 -18.27
N LYS A 52 14.82 25.90 -17.20
CA LYS A 52 13.88 27.01 -17.02
C LYS A 52 12.41 26.59 -17.19
N ILE A 53 12.03 25.47 -16.58
CA ILE A 53 10.67 24.92 -16.64
C ILE A 53 9.67 25.85 -15.94
N CYS A 54 10.09 26.52 -14.87
CA CYS A 54 9.29 27.52 -14.17
C CYS A 54 10.16 28.75 -13.82
N PRO A 55 9.55 29.89 -13.49
CA PRO A 55 10.27 31.05 -12.95
C PRO A 55 11.06 30.69 -11.68
N ASP A 56 12.19 31.38 -11.46
CA ASP A 56 13.04 31.14 -10.28
C ASP A 56 12.31 31.38 -8.95
N GLU A 57 11.33 32.29 -8.95
CA GLU A 57 10.48 32.61 -7.80
C GLU A 57 9.59 31.42 -7.38
N GLU A 58 9.12 30.63 -8.34
CA GLU A 58 8.23 29.48 -8.11
C GLU A 58 8.98 28.16 -7.91
N TRP A 59 10.29 28.14 -8.16
CA TRP A 59 11.12 26.94 -8.10
C TRP A 59 11.02 26.20 -6.76
N THR A 60 11.03 26.95 -5.66
CA THR A 60 10.93 26.40 -4.30
C THR A 60 9.57 25.75 -4.05
N ALA A 61 8.48 26.37 -4.52
CA ALA A 61 7.13 25.84 -4.42
C ALA A 61 6.96 24.58 -5.28
N PHE A 62 7.49 24.60 -6.51
CA PHE A 62 7.51 23.46 -7.42
C PHE A 62 8.24 22.25 -6.82
N MET A 63 9.48 22.44 -6.34
CA MET A 63 10.25 21.37 -5.72
C MET A 63 9.56 20.83 -4.46
N THR A 64 8.98 21.72 -3.64
CA THR A 64 8.18 21.31 -2.49
C THR A 64 6.99 20.45 -2.89
N SER A 65 6.31 20.76 -4.00
CA SER A 65 5.17 19.99 -4.48
C SER A 65 5.55 18.60 -4.99
N ILE A 66 6.68 18.46 -5.70
CA ILE A 66 7.16 17.18 -6.24
C ILE A 66 7.68 16.25 -5.14
N ARG A 67 8.24 16.81 -4.07
CA ARG A 67 8.69 16.03 -2.91
C ARG A 67 7.54 15.48 -2.07
N LYS A 68 6.33 16.02 -2.19
CA LYS A 68 5.15 15.54 -1.46
C LYS A 68 4.64 14.22 -2.04
N ASN A 69 4.08 13.38 -1.18
CA ASN A 69 3.44 12.16 -1.64
C ASN A 69 2.20 12.48 -2.50
N LEU A 70 1.99 11.69 -3.55
CA LEU A 70 0.80 11.83 -4.37
C LEU A 70 -0.42 11.29 -3.59
N PRO A 71 -1.54 12.04 -3.54
CA PRO A 71 -2.78 11.54 -2.97
C PRO A 71 -3.32 10.36 -3.76
N THR A 72 -4.04 9.47 -3.09
CA THR A 72 -4.63 8.30 -3.73
C THR A 72 -6.02 8.65 -4.26
N ALA A 73 -6.20 8.62 -5.58
CA ALA A 73 -7.51 8.75 -6.20
C ALA A 73 -8.02 7.42 -6.77
N PHE A 74 -9.35 7.27 -6.83
CA PHE A 74 -10.00 6.16 -7.52
C PHE A 74 -11.19 6.65 -8.35
N ARG A 75 -11.46 5.93 -9.43
CA ARG A 75 -12.66 6.11 -10.27
C ARG A 75 -13.49 4.84 -10.29
N ILE A 76 -14.81 5.00 -10.31
CA ILE A 76 -15.80 3.95 -10.51
C ILE A 76 -16.17 3.96 -12.00
N THR A 77 -15.95 2.84 -12.67
CA THR A 77 -16.24 2.67 -14.11
C THR A 77 -17.16 1.47 -14.28
N GLY A 78 -18.18 1.61 -15.13
CA GLY A 78 -19.14 0.53 -15.42
C GLY A 78 -20.39 1.04 -16.14
N SER A 79 -21.43 0.20 -16.22
CA SER A 79 -22.73 0.65 -16.72
C SER A 79 -23.35 1.69 -15.77
N LYS A 80 -24.21 2.58 -16.28
CA LYS A 80 -24.76 3.71 -15.50
C LYS A 80 -25.52 3.27 -14.23
N SER A 81 -26.19 2.12 -14.26
CA SER A 81 -26.91 1.59 -13.10
C SER A 81 -25.96 1.00 -12.06
N GLU A 82 -24.98 0.22 -12.49
CA GLU A 82 -23.96 -0.39 -11.62
C GLU A 82 -23.10 0.67 -10.94
N SER A 83 -22.62 1.67 -11.70
CA SER A 83 -21.74 2.71 -11.16
C SER A 83 -22.43 3.54 -10.08
N ARG A 84 -23.72 3.84 -10.24
CA ARG A 84 -24.54 4.51 -9.21
C ARG A 84 -24.79 3.63 -7.99
N ALA A 85 -25.07 2.35 -8.18
CA ALA A 85 -25.26 1.42 -7.06
C ALA A 85 -23.97 1.29 -6.23
N LEU A 86 -22.83 1.15 -6.90
CA LEU A 86 -21.49 1.14 -6.27
C LEU A 86 -21.21 2.45 -5.54
N LEU A 87 -21.49 3.60 -6.17
CA LEU A 87 -21.33 4.91 -5.55
C LEU A 87 -22.16 5.03 -4.26
N GLY A 88 -23.40 4.54 -4.27
CA GLY A 88 -24.27 4.49 -3.09
C GLY A 88 -23.69 3.65 -1.95
N ILE A 89 -23.12 2.48 -2.26
CA ILE A 89 -22.46 1.62 -1.27
C ILE A 89 -21.20 2.30 -0.71
N VAL A 90 -20.38 2.90 -1.57
CA VAL A 90 -19.14 3.60 -1.19
C VAL A 90 -19.44 4.78 -0.27
N LYS A 91 -20.35 5.67 -0.67
CA LYS A 91 -20.76 6.83 0.17
C LYS A 91 -21.47 6.39 1.45
N GLY A 92 -22.37 5.43 1.35
CA GLY A 92 -23.26 5.04 2.44
C GLY A 92 -22.55 4.23 3.53
N LYS A 93 -21.72 3.26 3.14
CA LYS A 93 -21.10 2.31 4.06
C LYS A 93 -19.65 2.70 4.35
N PHE A 94 -18.85 2.81 3.29
CA PHE A 94 -17.41 2.95 3.45
C PHE A 94 -16.98 4.36 3.88
N PHE A 95 -17.55 5.42 3.29
CA PHE A 95 -17.21 6.77 3.75
C PHE A 95 -17.68 7.00 5.18
N LYS A 96 -18.87 6.55 5.55
CA LYS A 96 -19.32 6.61 6.95
C LYS A 96 -18.40 5.82 7.88
N ASP A 97 -18.05 4.59 7.55
CA ASP A 97 -17.15 3.75 8.38
C ASP A 97 -15.74 4.35 8.48
N CYS A 98 -15.22 4.95 7.39
CA CYS A 98 -13.93 5.65 7.34
C CYS A 98 -13.92 6.96 8.13
N LEU A 99 -15.05 7.69 8.15
CA LEU A 99 -15.21 8.94 8.90
C LEU A 99 -15.50 8.69 10.39
N LEU A 100 -16.19 7.59 10.72
CA LEU A 100 -16.58 7.23 12.09
C LEU A 100 -15.49 6.50 12.87
N ASN A 101 -14.55 5.82 12.19
CA ASN A 101 -13.42 5.14 12.84
C ASN A 101 -12.06 5.64 12.33
N PRO A 102 -11.62 6.86 12.71
CA PRO A 102 -10.30 7.37 12.33
C PRO A 102 -9.16 6.63 13.04
N THR A 103 -9.43 6.01 14.18
CA THR A 103 -8.38 5.51 15.08
C THR A 103 -8.77 4.19 15.72
N GLN A 104 -8.51 3.09 15.03
CA GLN A 104 -8.12 1.86 15.72
C GLN A 104 -6.93 1.27 14.96
N PRO A 105 -5.69 1.60 15.35
CA PRO A 105 -4.58 0.71 15.06
C PRO A 105 -4.95 -0.65 15.68
N ALA A 106 -5.01 -1.70 14.87
CA ALA A 106 -5.36 -3.03 15.32
C ALA A 106 -4.33 -3.61 16.31
N ASP A 107 -3.15 -3.00 16.38
CA ASP A 107 -2.03 -3.41 17.21
C ASP A 107 -1.53 -2.19 17.97
N GLY A 108 -1.45 -2.28 19.30
CA GLY A 108 -1.07 -1.22 20.23
C GLY A 108 0.40 -0.77 20.14
N GLU A 109 0.87 -0.43 18.95
CA GLU A 109 2.11 0.29 18.77
C GLU A 109 1.83 1.76 18.54
N ASN A 110 2.37 2.55 19.47
CA ASN A 110 2.44 4.00 19.44
C ASN A 110 2.65 4.50 18.01
N MET A 111 1.78 5.41 17.58
CA MET A 111 1.93 6.26 16.39
C MET A 111 3.15 7.17 16.60
N LYS A 112 4.34 6.57 16.56
CA LYS A 112 5.60 7.29 16.46
C LYS A 112 5.78 7.63 14.99
N ASN A 113 5.36 8.84 14.66
CA ASN A 113 6.06 9.73 13.75
C ASN A 113 6.60 9.06 12.48
N ASP A 114 5.71 8.70 11.55
CA ASP A 114 6.06 8.92 10.15
C ASP A 114 5.92 10.45 9.96
N GLU A 115 7.00 11.14 9.56
CA GLU A 115 7.08 12.62 9.46
C GLU A 115 6.03 13.26 8.53
N ASP A 116 5.33 12.43 7.76
CA ASP A 116 4.14 12.80 7.02
C ASP A 116 2.93 12.75 7.98
N GLY A 117 2.72 13.82 8.76
CA GLY A 117 1.49 14.06 9.53
C GLY A 117 0.28 14.21 8.60
N GLU A 118 -0.10 13.13 7.92
CA GLU A 118 -1.28 13.06 7.05
C GLU A 118 -2.53 13.05 7.93
N GLU A 119 -2.99 14.25 8.27
CA GLU A 119 -4.27 14.49 8.91
C GLU A 119 -5.38 13.82 8.10
N TRP A 120 -6.30 13.17 8.82
CA TRP A 120 -7.46 12.54 8.22
C TRP A 120 -8.33 13.59 7.52
N GLN A 121 -8.37 13.54 6.19
CA GLN A 121 -9.22 14.43 5.39
C GLN A 121 -10.36 13.66 4.72
N GLU A 122 -11.50 14.34 4.58
CA GLU A 122 -12.66 13.78 3.92
C GLU A 122 -12.36 13.46 2.44
N PRO A 123 -12.94 12.37 1.89
CA PRO A 123 -12.84 12.07 0.48
C PRO A 123 -13.37 13.24 -0.37
N ILE A 124 -12.56 13.73 -1.30
CA ILE A 124 -12.91 14.85 -2.16
C ILE A 124 -13.48 14.30 -3.47
N CYS A 125 -14.68 14.74 -3.84
CA CYS A 125 -15.23 14.46 -5.18
C CYS A 125 -14.52 15.33 -6.21
N LEU A 126 -14.10 14.74 -7.33
CA LEU A 126 -13.44 15.49 -8.41
C LEU A 126 -14.50 16.15 -9.30
N PRO A 127 -14.65 17.49 -9.28
CA PRO A 127 -15.77 18.18 -9.94
C PRO A 127 -15.71 18.11 -11.47
N TRP A 128 -14.53 17.88 -12.03
CA TRP A 128 -14.33 17.75 -13.47
C TRP A 128 -14.76 16.37 -14.01
N TYR A 129 -14.98 15.38 -13.15
CA TYR A 129 -15.40 14.04 -13.56
C TYR A 129 -16.93 13.88 -13.48
N PRO A 130 -17.58 13.42 -14.56
CA PRO A 130 -19.04 13.35 -14.60
C PRO A 130 -19.62 12.36 -13.55
N ASP A 131 -20.86 12.62 -13.16
CA ASP A 131 -21.67 11.76 -12.28
C ASP A 131 -21.04 11.46 -10.89
N GLU A 132 -20.10 12.30 -10.43
CA GLU A 132 -19.39 12.13 -9.15
C GLU A 132 -18.74 10.75 -8.99
N LEU A 133 -18.28 10.17 -10.10
CA LEU A 133 -17.74 8.81 -10.12
C LEU A 133 -16.23 8.75 -9.81
N ALA A 134 -15.58 9.89 -9.58
CA ALA A 134 -14.17 9.96 -9.24
C ALA A 134 -13.96 10.70 -7.91
N TRP A 135 -13.19 10.05 -7.03
CA TRP A 135 -12.94 10.48 -5.66
C TRP A 135 -11.46 10.45 -5.36
N GLN A 136 -11.01 11.42 -4.58
CA GLN A 136 -9.64 11.57 -4.14
C GLN A 136 -9.56 11.46 -2.62
N LEU A 137 -8.67 10.59 -2.15
CA LEU A 137 -8.30 10.45 -0.75
C LEU A 137 -6.93 11.08 -0.56
N GLN A 138 -6.79 12.01 0.39
CA GLN A 138 -5.52 12.66 0.73
C GLN A 138 -4.67 11.74 1.62
N LEU A 139 -4.53 10.47 1.20
CA LEU A 139 -3.85 9.43 1.94
C LEU A 139 -2.88 8.69 1.02
N THR A 140 -1.73 8.33 1.55
CA THR A 140 -0.80 7.44 0.86
C THR A 140 -1.31 6.00 0.81
N ARG A 141 -0.84 5.23 -0.20
CA ARG A 141 -1.11 3.79 -0.31
C ARG A 141 -0.63 2.97 0.90
N LYS A 142 0.35 3.48 1.66
CA LYS A 142 0.84 2.85 2.89
C LYS A 142 -0.23 2.95 3.98
N VAL A 143 -0.75 4.16 4.22
CA VAL A 143 -1.80 4.42 5.22
C VAL A 143 -3.10 3.66 4.91
N ILE A 144 -3.49 3.58 3.64
CA ILE A 144 -4.67 2.81 3.20
C ILE A 144 -4.55 1.32 3.55
N ARG A 145 -3.35 0.75 3.53
CA ARG A 145 -3.13 -0.67 3.87
C ARG A 145 -3.05 -0.92 5.37
N ARG A 146 -2.62 0.06 6.16
CA ARG A 146 -2.53 -0.05 7.62
C ARG A 146 -3.88 0.12 8.30
N SER A 147 -4.73 1.02 7.79
CA SER A 147 -6.03 1.30 8.39
C SER A 147 -7.10 0.29 7.95
N ALA A 148 -7.75 -0.36 8.92
CA ALA A 148 -8.73 -1.40 8.65
C ALA A 148 -9.93 -0.90 7.82
N ALA A 149 -10.41 0.32 8.08
CA ALA A 149 -11.54 0.91 7.35
C ALA A 149 -11.21 1.15 5.86
N TYR A 150 -10.06 1.77 5.56
CA TYR A 150 -9.65 2.04 4.19
C TYR A 150 -9.16 0.78 3.46
N PHE A 151 -8.60 -0.19 4.18
CA PHE A 151 -8.26 -1.48 3.60
C PHE A 151 -9.50 -2.24 3.12
N ARG A 152 -10.61 -2.20 3.88
CA ARG A 152 -11.90 -2.76 3.45
C ARG A 152 -12.43 -2.06 2.19
N LEU A 153 -12.39 -0.73 2.15
CA LEU A 153 -12.75 0.05 0.95
C LEU A 153 -11.87 -0.33 -0.25
N HIS A 154 -10.56 -0.41 -0.05
CA HIS A 154 -9.60 -0.76 -1.10
C HIS A 154 -9.85 -2.16 -1.67
N ASN A 155 -10.07 -3.14 -0.80
CA ASN A 155 -10.38 -4.51 -1.21
C ASN A 155 -11.71 -4.58 -1.97
N PHE A 156 -12.73 -3.85 -1.52
CA PHE A 156 -14.02 -3.76 -2.22
C PHE A 156 -13.84 -3.18 -3.64
N ILE A 157 -13.07 -2.11 -3.78
CA ILE A 157 -12.79 -1.50 -5.09
C ILE A 157 -11.99 -2.47 -5.99
N ILE A 158 -11.05 -3.22 -5.44
CA ILE A 158 -10.27 -4.21 -6.21
C ILE A 158 -11.15 -5.41 -6.62
N SER A 159 -11.97 -5.93 -5.72
CA SER A 159 -12.83 -7.09 -6.01
C SER A 159 -13.79 -6.78 -7.13
N GLU A 160 -14.40 -5.60 -7.12
CA GLU A 160 -15.33 -5.16 -8.18
C GLU A 160 -14.62 -5.03 -9.54
N LYS A 161 -13.39 -4.51 -9.56
CA LYS A 161 -12.59 -4.45 -10.79
C LYS A 161 -12.22 -5.83 -11.32
N LYS A 162 -11.94 -6.79 -10.44
CA LYS A 162 -11.52 -8.15 -10.81
C LYS A 162 -12.67 -8.96 -11.41
N CYS A 163 -13.90 -8.77 -10.92
CA CYS A 163 -15.09 -9.44 -11.46
C CYS A 163 -15.44 -9.02 -12.90
N ARG A 164 -15.00 -7.84 -13.36
CA ARG A 164 -15.23 -7.34 -14.72
C ARG A 164 -14.27 -7.88 -15.79
N GLY A 165 -13.27 -8.67 -15.40
CA GLY A 165 -12.24 -9.22 -16.31
C GLY A 165 -12.50 -10.64 -16.82
N TYR A 166 -13.68 -11.22 -16.54
CA TYR A 166 -14.08 -12.55 -16.98
C TYR A 166 -15.47 -12.52 -17.62
N ILE A 167 -15.58 -11.84 -18.76
CA ILE A 167 -16.60 -12.11 -19.79
C ILE A 167 -15.87 -12.02 -21.13
#